data_AF-A0A2X1IW28-F1
#
_entry.id   AF-A0A2X1IW28-F1
#
_cell.length_a   1.000
_cell.length_b   1.000
_cell.length_c   1.000
_cell.angle_alpha   90.00
_cell.angle_beta   90.00
_cell.angle_gamma   90.00
#
_symmetry.space_group_name_H-M   'P 1'
#
loop_
_entity.id
_entity.type
_entity.pdbx_description
1 polymer ?
#
loop_
_entity_poly.entity_id
_entity_poly.type
_entity_poly.pdbx_seq_one_letter_code
_entity_poly.pdbx_strand_id
1 'polypeptide(L)'
;MLKRCLSPLTLVNQVALIVLLSTAIGLAGMAVSGWLVQGVQGSAHAINKAGSLRMQSYRLLAAVPLSEKDKPLIKEMEQTAFSAELTRAAERDGQLAQLQGLQDYWRNELIPALMRAQKPRNGVSGCQPVCCRA
;
A
#
# COMPACT_ATOMS: atom_id res chain seq x y z
N MET A 1 -49.21 0.25 6.06
CA MET A 1 -49.89 0.45 7.37
C MET A 1 -49.16 1.42 8.32
N LEU A 2 -48.02 2.02 7.92
CA LEU A 2 -47.25 2.94 8.79
C LEU A 2 -47.82 4.36 8.92
N LYS A 3 -48.75 4.76 8.05
CA LYS A 3 -49.37 6.11 8.05
C LYS A 3 -50.39 6.36 9.18
N ARG A 4 -50.85 5.32 9.88
CA ARG A 4 -51.94 5.42 10.87
C ARG A 4 -51.50 5.45 12.34
N CYS A 5 -50.22 5.24 12.64
CA CYS A 5 -49.71 5.32 14.02
C CYS A 5 -49.05 6.67 14.38
N LEU A 6 -49.05 7.64 13.46
CA LEU A 6 -48.27 8.88 13.56
C LEU A 6 -49.11 10.15 13.74
N SER A 7 -50.33 10.05 14.28
CA SER A 7 -51.06 11.24 14.76
C SER A 7 -51.86 10.89 16.03
N PRO A 8 -51.70 11.66 17.12
CA PRO A 8 -51.57 13.11 17.12
C PRO A 8 -50.17 13.57 17.54
N LEU A 9 -49.18 13.46 16.65
CA LEU A 9 -48.03 14.33 16.71
C LEU A 9 -48.45 15.65 16.08
N THR A 10 -48.37 16.74 16.84
CA THR A 10 -48.60 18.09 16.30
C THR A 10 -47.71 18.30 15.07
N LEU A 11 -48.11 19.17 14.14
CA LEU A 11 -47.31 19.51 12.96
C LEU A 11 -45.86 19.87 13.33
N VAL A 12 -45.68 20.51 14.49
CA VAL A 12 -44.38 20.81 15.10
C VAL A 12 -43.56 19.54 15.40
N ASN A 13 -44.17 18.50 15.98
CA ASN A 13 -43.46 17.26 16.32
C ASN A 13 -43.12 16.43 15.07
N GLN A 14 -43.93 16.49 14.01
CA GLN A 14 -43.60 15.88 12.73
C GLN A 14 -42.39 16.56 12.07
N VAL A 15 -42.37 17.89 12.06
CA VAL A 15 -41.22 18.67 11.56
C VAL A 15 -39.97 18.39 12.41
N ALA A 16 -40.10 18.37 13.74
CA ALA A 16 -38.99 18.05 14.64
C ALA A 16 -38.40 16.65 14.36
N LEU A 17 -39.24 15.64 14.12
CA LEU A 17 -38.79 14.30 13.75
C LEU A 17 -38.07 14.27 12.41
N ILE A 18 -38.58 14.98 11.39
CA ILE A 18 -37.94 15.04 10.08
C ILE A 18 -36.56 15.70 10.18
N VAL A 19 -36.44 16.80 10.93
CA VAL A 19 -35.15 17.49 11.16
C VAL A 19 -34.18 16.60 11.92
N LEU A 20 -34.65 15.88 12.95
CA LEU A 20 -33.83 14.96 13.73
C LEU A 20 -33.31 13.81 12.87
N LEU A 21 -34.18 13.20 12.05
CA LEU A 21 -33.79 12.14 11.12
C LEU A 21 -32.82 12.65 10.05
N SER A 22 -33.05 13.85 9.52
CA SER A 22 -32.17 14.47 8.52
C SER A 22 -30.77 14.73 9.10
N THR A 23 -30.72 15.22 10.34
CA THR A 23 -29.46 15.40 11.09
C THR A 23 -28.75 14.06 11.31
N ALA A 24 -29.48 13.02 11.72
CA ALA A 24 -28.92 11.68 11.93
C ALA A 24 -28.32 11.10 10.63
N ILE A 25 -29.01 11.26 9.50
CA ILE A 25 -28.52 10.85 8.18
C ILE A 25 -27.26 11.65 7.81
N GLY A 26 -27.25 12.96 8.06
CA GLY A 26 -26.08 13.81 7.84
C GLY A 26 -24.85 13.34 8.62
N LEU A 27 -25.02 13.04 9.91
CA LEU A 27 -23.95 12.52 10.77
C LEU A 27 -23.46 11.14 10.31
N ALA A 28 -24.37 10.25 9.93
CA ALA A 28 -24.02 8.94 9.37
C ALA A 28 -23.23 9.09 8.07
N GLY A 29 -23.65 9.99 7.18
CA GLY A 29 -22.94 10.30 5.93
C GLY A 29 -21.54 10.83 6.17
N MET A 30 -21.36 11.73 7.14
CA MET A 30 -20.05 12.24 7.54
C MET A 30 -19.16 11.12 8.11
N ALA A 31 -19.70 10.23 8.94
CA ALA A 31 -18.96 9.09 9.48
C ALA A 31 -18.47 8.14 8.39
N VAL A 32 -19.34 7.78 7.43
CA VAL A 32 -18.98 6.94 6.28
C VAL A 32 -17.94 7.63 5.39
N SER A 33 -18.09 8.93 5.15
CA SER A 33 -17.13 9.71 4.37
C SER A 33 -15.76 9.75 5.05
N GLY A 34 -15.72 9.94 6.37
CA GLY A 34 -14.48 9.91 7.16
C GLY A 34 -13.79 8.54 7.10
N TRP A 35 -14.56 7.46 7.24
CA TRP A 35 -14.06 6.10 7.13
C TRP A 35 -13.45 5.81 5.75
N LEU A 36 -14.13 6.23 4.67
CA LEU A 36 -13.64 6.05 3.30
C LEU A 36 -12.35 6.85 3.04
N VAL A 37 -12.28 8.11 3.48
CA VAL A 37 -11.11 8.96 3.31
C VAL A 37 -9.89 8.35 4.00
N GLN A 38 -10.04 7.83 5.21
CA GLN A 38 -8.95 7.15 5.93
C GLN A 38 -8.46 5.89 5.19
N GLY A 39 -9.37 5.13 4.59
CA GLY A 39 -9.02 3.96 3.78
C GLY A 39 -8.23 4.30 2.51
N VAL A 40 -8.64 5.34 1.78
CA VAL A 40 -7.98 5.77 0.53
C VAL A 40 -6.59 6.36 0.80
N GLN A 41 -6.43 7.20 1.83
CA GLN A 41 -5.13 7.78 2.16
C GLN A 41 -4.09 6.72 2.55
N GLY A 42 -4.49 5.70 3.32
CA GLY A 42 -3.62 4.58 3.69
C GLY A 42 -3.21 3.70 2.52
N SER A 43 -3.90 3.80 1.37
CA SER A 43 -3.56 3.05 0.15
C SER A 43 -2.60 3.85 -0.73
N ALA A 44 -2.75 5.17 -0.81
CA ALA A 44 -1.84 6.04 -1.55
C ALA A 44 -0.40 6.00 -0.98
N HIS A 45 -0.25 6.00 0.34
CA HIS A 45 1.07 5.97 0.96
C HIS A 45 1.73 4.57 0.86
N ALA A 46 0.94 3.48 0.88
CA ALA A 46 1.40 2.13 0.55
C ALA A 46 1.84 1.98 -0.93
N ILE A 47 1.10 2.57 -1.89
CA ILE A 47 1.51 2.60 -3.31
C ILE A 47 2.85 3.32 -3.47
N ASN A 48 3.06 4.43 -2.74
CA ASN A 48 4.33 5.16 -2.76
C ASN A 48 5.48 4.32 -2.19
N LYS A 49 5.25 3.52 -1.15
CA LYS A 49 6.24 2.57 -0.61
C LYS A 49 6.57 1.46 -1.61
N ALA A 50 5.56 0.87 -2.24
CA ALA A 50 5.78 -0.11 -3.30
C ALA A 50 6.54 0.50 -4.51
N GLY A 51 6.20 1.73 -4.89
CA GLY A 51 6.89 2.47 -5.95
C GLY A 51 8.34 2.79 -5.62
N SER A 52 8.64 3.19 -4.38
CA SER A 52 10.02 3.48 -3.96
C SER A 52 10.89 2.22 -3.93
N LEU A 53 10.34 1.03 -3.67
CA LEU A 53 11.08 -0.23 -3.79
C LEU A 53 11.63 -0.43 -5.20
N ARG A 54 10.84 -0.15 -6.24
CA ARG A 54 11.31 -0.28 -7.64
C ARG A 54 12.49 0.65 -7.92
N MET A 55 12.41 1.90 -7.43
CA MET A 55 13.51 2.85 -7.57
C MET A 55 14.75 2.40 -6.79
N GLN A 56 14.58 1.93 -5.55
CA GLN A 56 15.67 1.46 -4.69
C GLN A 56 16.37 0.23 -5.27
N SER A 57 15.63 -0.69 -5.89
CA SER A 57 16.20 -1.82 -6.64
C SER A 57 17.20 -1.37 -7.72
N TYR A 58 16.84 -0.34 -8.50
CA TYR A 58 17.74 0.18 -9.54
C TYR A 58 18.95 0.91 -8.96
N ARG A 59 18.78 1.64 -7.85
CA ARG A 59 19.90 2.30 -7.15
C ARG A 59 20.91 1.27 -6.64
N LEU A 60 20.44 0.16 -6.06
CA LEU A 60 21.31 -0.93 -5.61
C LEU A 60 22.02 -1.63 -6.77
N LEU A 61 21.31 -1.89 -7.87
CA LEU A 61 21.92 -2.49 -9.05
C LEU A 61 23.00 -1.59 -9.66
N ALA A 62 22.78 -0.28 -9.71
CA ALA A 62 23.75 0.70 -10.20
C ALA A 62 24.97 0.86 -9.27
N ALA A 63 24.83 0.50 -7.99
CA ALA A 63 25.91 0.56 -7.00
C ALA A 63 26.81 -0.70 -7.02
N VAL A 64 26.48 -1.73 -7.78
CA VAL A 64 27.31 -2.96 -7.90
C VAL A 64 28.69 -2.62 -8.52
N PRO A 65 29.81 -3.12 -7.96
CA PRO A 65 29.92 -3.95 -6.76
C PRO A 65 29.68 -3.14 -5.47
N LEU A 66 28.80 -3.66 -4.62
CA LEU A 66 28.44 -3.03 -3.35
C LEU A 66 29.63 -3.01 -2.39
N SER A 67 29.75 -1.93 -1.62
CA SER A 67 30.71 -1.85 -0.52
C SER A 67 30.03 -1.43 0.80
N GLU A 68 30.82 -1.32 1.86
CA GLU A 68 30.35 -0.92 3.20
C GLU A 68 29.55 0.39 3.19
N LYS A 69 29.86 1.30 2.26
CA LYS A 69 29.15 2.59 2.09
C LYS A 69 27.70 2.42 1.61
N ASP A 70 27.36 1.28 1.01
CA ASP A 70 26.04 1.00 0.43
C ASP A 70 25.12 0.26 1.42
N LYS A 71 25.62 -0.15 2.59
CA LYS A 71 24.82 -0.75 3.68
C LYS A 71 23.61 0.11 4.09
N PRO A 72 23.69 1.45 4.19
CA PRO A 72 22.53 2.27 4.48
C PRO A 72 21.41 2.13 3.43
N LEU A 73 21.77 1.96 2.16
CA LEU A 73 20.80 1.81 1.06
C LEU A 73 20.04 0.47 1.15
N ILE A 74 20.75 -0.61 1.51
CA ILE A 74 20.15 -1.92 1.77
C ILE A 74 19.16 -1.82 2.95
N LYS A 75 19.57 -1.14 4.03
CA LYS A 75 18.74 -0.96 5.22
C LYS A 75 17.50 -0.11 4.94
N GLU A 76 17.61 0.96 4.16
CA GLU A 76 16.49 1.79 3.73
C GLU A 76 15.46 0.97 2.93
N MET A 77 15.94 0.12 2.03
CA MET A 77 15.08 -0.73 1.22
C MET A 77 14.42 -1.83 2.05
N GLU A 78 15.13 -2.40 3.02
CA GLU A 78 14.56 -3.33 3.99
C GLU A 78 13.47 -2.65 4.84
N GLN A 79 13.72 -1.46 5.37
CA GLN A 79 12.71 -0.71 6.12
C GLN A 79 11.46 -0.42 5.29
N THR A 80 11.62 -0.20 3.99
CA THR A 80 10.51 0.00 3.07
C THR A 80 9.73 -1.30 2.83
N ALA A 81 10.43 -2.40 2.55
CA ALA A 81 9.85 -3.71 2.24
C ALA A 81 9.09 -4.32 3.43
N PHE A 82 9.56 -4.06 4.65
CA PHE A 82 8.97 -4.55 5.90
C PHE A 82 8.17 -3.46 6.65
N SER A 83 7.74 -2.40 5.95
CA SER A 83 6.96 -1.33 6.58
C SER A 83 5.56 -1.81 6.99
N ALA A 84 5.15 -1.45 8.21
CA ALA A 84 3.82 -1.79 8.74
C ALA A 84 2.66 -1.24 7.88
N GLU A 85 2.92 -0.20 7.10
CA GLU A 85 1.97 0.31 6.13
C GLU A 85 1.77 -0.62 4.93
N LEU A 86 2.87 -1.11 4.34
CA LEU A 86 2.81 -2.03 3.22
C LEU A 86 2.13 -3.34 3.64
N THR A 87 2.41 -3.81 4.86
CA THR A 87 1.71 -4.96 5.46
C THR A 87 0.21 -4.71 5.61
N ARG A 88 -0.19 -3.58 6.20
CA ARG A 88 -1.61 -3.24 6.37
C ARG A 88 -2.33 -3.09 5.04
N ALA A 89 -1.68 -2.54 4.02
CA ALA A 89 -2.26 -2.46 2.67
C ALA A 89 -2.43 -3.85 2.06
N ALA A 90 -1.40 -4.70 2.14
CA ALA A 90 -1.47 -6.07 1.65
C ALA A 90 -2.53 -6.91 2.38
N GLU A 91 -2.74 -6.70 3.69
CA GLU A 91 -3.84 -7.33 4.45
C GLU A 91 -5.21 -6.89 3.94
N ARG A 92 -5.42 -5.57 3.77
CA ARG A 92 -6.69 -5.02 3.26
C ARG A 92 -7.03 -5.51 1.86
N ASP A 93 -6.01 -5.62 1.01
CA ASP A 93 -6.18 -5.99 -0.40
C ASP A 93 -6.09 -7.51 -0.64
N GLY A 94 -5.91 -8.32 0.42
CA GLY A 94 -5.79 -9.78 0.31
C GLY A 94 -4.50 -10.27 -0.34
N GLN A 95 -3.46 -9.43 -0.39
CA GLN A 95 -2.17 -9.67 -1.02
C GLN A 95 -1.04 -10.05 -0.05
N LEU A 96 -1.37 -10.38 1.21
CA LEU A 96 -0.36 -10.64 2.24
C LEU A 96 0.63 -11.76 1.82
N ALA A 97 0.15 -12.85 1.22
CA ALA A 97 1.00 -13.92 0.74
C ALA A 97 1.98 -13.47 -0.37
N GLN A 98 1.54 -12.57 -1.25
CA GLN A 98 2.39 -12.03 -2.32
C GLN A 98 3.46 -11.09 -1.75
N LEU A 99 3.11 -10.26 -0.76
CA LEU A 99 4.06 -9.42 -0.05
C LEU A 99 5.11 -10.26 0.69
N GLN A 100 4.68 -11.32 1.37
CA GLN A 100 5.58 -12.26 2.05
C GLN A 100 6.55 -12.93 1.06
N GLY A 101 6.06 -13.40 -0.10
CA GLY A 101 6.93 -13.95 -1.14
C GLY A 101 7.98 -12.95 -1.64
N LEU A 102 7.62 -11.66 -1.80
CA LEU A 102 8.59 -10.61 -2.16
C LEU A 102 9.61 -10.34 -1.06
N GLN A 103 9.18 -10.35 0.21
CA GLN A 103 10.04 -10.18 1.38
C GLN A 103 11.02 -11.34 1.54
N ASP A 104 10.56 -12.57 1.30
CA ASP A 104 11.38 -13.78 1.33
C ASP A 104 12.40 -13.78 0.19
N TYR A 105 11.98 -13.49 -1.04
CA TYR A 105 12.89 -13.37 -2.18
C TYR A 105 13.95 -12.28 -1.95
N TRP A 106 13.54 -11.14 -1.38
CA TRP A 106 14.46 -10.05 -1.03
C TRP A 106 15.58 -10.52 -0.09
N ARG A 107 15.22 -11.19 1.02
CA ARG A 107 16.18 -11.63 2.05
C ARG A 107 17.04 -12.80 1.59
N ASN A 108 16.41 -13.80 0.97
CA ASN A 108 17.01 -15.11 0.77
C ASN A 108 17.74 -15.23 -0.57
N GLU A 109 17.35 -14.43 -1.57
CA GLU A 109 17.90 -14.53 -2.92
C GLU A 109 18.56 -13.23 -3.37
N LEU A 110 17.82 -12.11 -3.38
CA LEU A 110 18.25 -10.88 -4.04
C LEU A 110 19.43 -10.21 -3.31
N ILE A 111 19.34 -10.00 -1.99
CA ILE A 111 20.45 -9.39 -1.23
C ILE A 111 21.73 -10.24 -1.29
N PRO A 112 21.68 -11.57 -1.03
CA PRO A 112 22.87 -12.41 -1.19
C PRO A 112 23.46 -12.40 -2.60
N ALA A 113 22.63 -12.29 -3.65
CA ALA A 113 23.10 -12.17 -5.03
C ALA A 113 23.79 -10.82 -5.28
N LEU A 114 23.20 -9.71 -4.84
CA LEU A 114 23.76 -8.37 -4.99
C LEU A 114 25.09 -8.20 -4.24
N MET A 115 25.22 -8.78 -3.05
CA MET A 115 26.47 -8.77 -2.27
C MET A 115 27.61 -9.55 -2.93
N ARG A 116 27.28 -10.57 -3.72
CA ARG A 116 28.26 -11.39 -4.48
C ARG A 116 28.52 -10.84 -5.88
N ALA A 117 27.65 -9.97 -6.39
CA ALA A 117 27.73 -9.47 -7.75
C ALA A 117 28.98 -8.60 -7.93
N GLN A 118 29.73 -8.86 -8.99
CA GLN A 118 30.85 -8.04 -9.43
C GLN A 118 30.45 -7.32 -10.71
N LYS A 119 31.04 -6.14 -10.95
CA LYS A 119 30.84 -5.44 -12.24
C LYS A 119 31.26 -6.36 -13.38
N PRO A 120 30.44 -6.51 -14.45
CA PRO A 120 30.87 -7.24 -15.62
C PRO A 120 32.16 -6.62 -16.17
N ARG A 121 33.19 -7.44 -16.38
CA ARG A 121 34.41 -7.02 -17.07
C ARG A 121 34.02 -6.70 -18.52
N ASN A 122 34.09 -5.42 -18.87
CA ASN A 122 34.08 -4.82 -20.21
C ASN A 122 33.67 -5.74 -21.37
N GLY A 123 32.45 -5.55 -21.87
CA GLY A 123 31.98 -6.13 -23.13
C GLY A 123 30.48 -6.00 -23.24
N VAL A 124 29.99 -4.89 -23.80
CA VAL A 124 28.61 -4.83 -24.31
C VAL A 124 28.48 -5.92 -25.36
N SER A 125 27.71 -6.96 -25.06
CA SER A 125 27.14 -7.88 -26.03
C SER A 125 25.88 -8.48 -25.44
N GLY A 126 24.73 -7.93 -25.84
CA GLY A 126 23.44 -8.58 -25.74
C GLY A 126 22.76 -8.50 -24.38
N CYS A 127 21.84 -7.54 -24.25
CA CYS A 127 20.62 -7.79 -23.50
C CYS A 127 19.96 -9.03 -24.13
N GLN A 128 20.14 -10.22 -23.53
CA GLN A 128 19.28 -11.36 -23.85
C GLN A 128 17.98 -11.18 -23.07
N PRO A 129 16.83 -11.01 -23.73
CA PRO A 129 15.56 -10.88 -23.05
C PRO A 129 15.17 -12.26 -22.54
N VAL A 130 15.44 -12.54 -21.26
CA VAL A 130 14.94 -13.76 -20.59
C VAL A 130 13.43 -13.66 -20.29
N CYS A 131 12.75 -12.59 -20.74
CA CYS A 131 11.31 -12.40 -20.59
C CYS A 131 10.47 -12.82 -21.82
N CYS A 132 10.97 -13.69 -22.68
CA CYS A 132 10.17 -14.36 -23.70
C CYS A 132 10.44 -15.87 -23.72
N ARG A 133 9.81 -16.63 -22.81
CA ARG A 133 9.59 -18.05 -23.06
C ARG A 133 8.33 -18.56 -22.34
N ALA A 134 7.34 -18.84 -23.19
CA ALA A 134 6.15 -19.68 -23.04
C ALA A 134 5.19 -19.39 -21.88
#